data_AF-A0A4U7F362-F1
#
_entry.id   AF-A0A4U7F362-F1
#
_cell.length_a   1.000
_cell.length_b   1.000
_cell.length_c   1.000
_cell.angle_alpha   90.00
_cell.angle_beta   90.00
_cell.angle_gamma   90.00
#
_symmetry.space_group_name_H-M   'P 1'
#
loop_
_entity.id
_entity.type
_entity.pdbx_description
1 polymer ?
#
loop_
_entity_poly.entity_id
_entity_poly.type
_entity_poly.pdbx_seq_one_letter_code
_entity_poly.pdbx_strand_id
1 'polypeptide(L)'
;GLKIAVFPIHAWQPDAYQRAPDAVTTIVAALVSTASAYALLRVSYTVFTVEFLAASDAITTTMLVVSGASILAGSVLAAMQSDLKRMFAYSSVAQFGMIVAAIALANETALLGAAVHLVGHGLIKFGLFLGVGLLAYGYGARRLEDLASVAREAPFTAGSIAVLALALVGIPPSVGFLGKWYIGVGAVETSLADGGAAGIGIAAVIFVSTLFTLSYVARLLERFYFAGVGLPGDHGEPAVADGGTSGDDTAARDETHERSSPRRVSPVEDAPTVPGVPDRVPPASLAALVAAALVAIALGFAGFGLAEWFDPFLTEVFA
;
A
#
# COMPACT_ATOMS: atom_id res chain seq x y z
N GLY A 1 11.26 -16.45 1.89
CA GLY A 1 11.79 -15.50 2.89
C GLY A 1 12.42 -14.27 2.25
N LEU A 2 13.72 -14.33 1.91
CA LEU A 2 14.51 -13.15 1.48
C LEU A 2 13.90 -12.38 0.30
N LYS A 3 13.62 -13.06 -0.82
CA LYS A 3 13.10 -12.42 -2.04
C LYS A 3 11.68 -11.87 -1.92
N ILE A 4 10.92 -12.37 -0.95
CA ILE A 4 9.56 -11.92 -0.63
C ILE A 4 9.61 -10.73 0.36
N ALA A 5 10.77 -10.49 0.98
CA ALA A 5 11.02 -9.44 1.97
C ALA A 5 10.13 -9.55 3.23
N VAL A 6 9.99 -10.76 3.78
CA VAL A 6 9.30 -10.99 5.05
C VAL A 6 10.21 -10.57 6.22
N PHE A 7 9.65 -9.98 7.27
CA PHE A 7 10.39 -9.64 8.49
C PHE A 7 11.05 -10.88 9.12
N PRO A 8 12.30 -10.78 9.65
CA PRO A 8 13.15 -9.61 9.78
C PRO A 8 14.03 -9.31 8.54
N ILE A 9 14.09 -10.19 7.56
CA ILE A 9 15.00 -10.12 6.39
C ILE A 9 14.46 -9.24 5.24
N HIS A 10 13.76 -8.16 5.58
CA HIS A 10 13.01 -7.29 4.68
C HIS A 10 13.75 -6.01 4.27
N ALA A 11 14.79 -5.63 5.01
CA ALA A 11 15.41 -4.31 4.93
C ALA A 11 15.97 -3.94 3.54
N TRP A 12 16.31 -4.93 2.70
CA TRP A 12 16.81 -4.70 1.35
C TRP A 12 15.76 -4.05 0.44
N GLN A 13 14.47 -4.35 0.62
CA GLN A 13 13.42 -4.00 -0.34
C GLN A 13 13.12 -2.49 -0.38
N PRO A 14 12.81 -1.81 0.74
CA PRO A 14 12.52 -0.37 0.72
C PRO A 14 13.69 0.46 0.20
N ASP A 15 14.90 0.07 0.60
CA ASP A 15 16.15 0.73 0.26
C ASP A 15 16.53 0.57 -1.22
N ALA A 16 16.30 -0.62 -1.79
CA ALA A 16 16.48 -0.86 -3.21
C ALA A 16 15.45 -0.09 -4.04
N TYR A 17 14.19 -0.09 -3.62
CA TYR A 17 13.10 0.53 -4.38
C TYR A 17 13.23 2.04 -4.41
N GLN A 18 13.58 2.67 -3.29
CA GLN A 18 13.75 4.12 -3.22
C GLN A 18 14.85 4.63 -4.17
N ARG A 19 15.99 3.94 -4.21
CA ARG A 19 17.18 4.36 -4.96
C ARG A 19 17.15 3.99 -6.45
N ALA A 20 16.33 3.02 -6.83
CA ALA A 20 16.21 2.60 -8.22
C ALA A 20 15.47 3.64 -9.08
N PRO A 21 15.75 3.71 -10.40
CA PRO A 21 14.96 4.51 -11.34
C PRO A 21 13.47 4.19 -11.23
N ASP A 22 12.63 5.21 -11.39
CA ASP A 22 11.17 5.11 -11.18
C ASP A 22 10.54 4.02 -12.06
N ALA A 23 10.85 4.01 -13.36
CA ALA A 23 10.36 2.99 -14.30
C ALA A 23 10.79 1.55 -13.93
N VAL A 24 12.02 1.37 -13.43
CA VAL A 24 12.51 0.04 -12.99
C VAL A 24 11.77 -0.39 -11.73
N THR A 25 11.59 0.53 -10.78
CA THR A 25 10.92 0.26 -9.51
C THR A 25 9.48 -0.18 -9.74
N THR A 26 8.76 0.42 -10.70
CA THR A 26 7.39 0.04 -11.08
C THR A 26 7.26 -1.45 -11.39
N ILE A 27 8.18 -1.99 -12.21
CA ILE A 27 8.14 -3.40 -12.62
C ILE A 27 8.63 -4.30 -11.47
N VAL A 28 9.72 -3.92 -10.81
CA VAL A 28 10.33 -4.70 -9.73
C VAL A 28 9.38 -4.84 -8.54
N ALA A 29 8.71 -3.76 -8.14
CA ALA A 29 7.75 -3.75 -7.04
C ALA A 29 6.50 -4.59 -7.32
N ALA A 30 6.11 -4.70 -8.58
CA ALA A 30 4.96 -5.50 -8.99
C ALA A 30 5.29 -6.99 -9.10
N LEU A 31 6.48 -7.35 -9.60
CA LEU A 31 6.75 -8.72 -10.05
C LEU A 31 7.73 -9.51 -9.18
N VAL A 32 8.80 -8.92 -8.63
CA VAL A 32 9.89 -9.71 -8.02
C VAL A 32 9.41 -10.47 -6.78
N SER A 33 8.83 -9.74 -5.82
CA SER A 33 8.35 -10.34 -4.58
C SER A 33 7.08 -11.17 -4.82
N THR A 34 6.26 -10.76 -5.81
CA THR A 34 5.03 -11.48 -6.23
C THR A 34 5.35 -12.84 -6.84
N ALA A 35 6.26 -12.91 -7.80
CA ALA A 35 6.71 -14.18 -8.38
C ALA A 35 7.41 -15.07 -7.35
N SER A 36 8.16 -14.46 -6.42
CA SER A 36 8.80 -15.20 -5.33
C SER A 36 7.78 -15.78 -4.34
N ALA A 37 6.70 -15.05 -4.05
CA ALA A 37 5.61 -15.52 -3.20
C ALA A 37 4.78 -16.61 -3.89
N TYR A 38 4.54 -16.50 -5.21
CA TYR A 38 3.97 -17.57 -6.00
C TYR A 38 4.83 -18.84 -5.95
N ALA A 39 6.15 -18.70 -6.11
CA ALA A 39 7.08 -19.83 -6.01
C ALA A 39 7.04 -20.47 -4.61
N LEU A 40 6.97 -19.67 -3.54
CA LEU A 40 6.82 -20.19 -2.18
C LEU A 40 5.50 -20.96 -2.03
N LEU A 41 4.39 -20.40 -2.51
CA LEU A 41 3.08 -21.05 -2.50
C LEU A 41 3.13 -22.40 -3.24
N ARG A 42 3.68 -22.44 -4.46
CA ARG A 42 3.84 -23.69 -5.23
C ARG A 42 4.73 -24.71 -4.52
N VAL A 43 5.86 -24.29 -3.96
CA VAL A 43 6.75 -25.22 -3.23
C VAL A 43 6.05 -25.77 -1.98
N SER A 44 5.34 -24.93 -1.24
CA SER A 44 4.60 -25.35 -0.04
C SER A 44 3.54 -26.41 -0.34
N TYR A 45 2.77 -26.26 -1.43
CA TYR A 45 1.66 -27.16 -1.69
C TYR A 45 1.95 -28.28 -2.71
N THR A 46 2.91 -28.12 -3.61
CA THR A 46 3.28 -29.15 -4.58
C THR A 46 4.43 -30.05 -4.09
N VAL A 47 5.38 -29.52 -3.31
CA VAL A 47 6.54 -30.31 -2.84
C VAL A 47 6.33 -30.79 -1.40
N PHE A 48 5.95 -29.86 -0.51
CA PHE A 48 5.71 -30.22 0.88
C PHE A 48 4.32 -30.83 1.07
N THR A 49 3.31 -30.35 0.33
CA THR A 49 1.90 -30.80 0.40
C THR A 49 1.14 -30.35 1.65
N VAL A 50 -0.18 -30.46 1.58
CA VAL A 50 -1.08 -30.08 2.69
C VAL A 50 -0.83 -30.98 3.90
N GLU A 51 -0.62 -32.27 3.68
CA GLU A 51 -0.43 -33.28 4.74
C GLU A 51 0.83 -33.01 5.55
N PHE A 52 1.93 -32.63 4.89
CA PHE A 52 3.16 -32.27 5.61
C PHE A 52 2.98 -31.03 6.46
N LEU A 53 2.30 -30.00 5.94
CA LEU A 53 2.04 -28.77 6.68
C LEU A 53 1.16 -29.07 7.90
N ALA A 54 0.11 -29.88 7.73
CA ALA A 54 -0.75 -30.33 8.82
C ALA A 54 -0.02 -31.20 9.85
N ALA A 55 0.97 -32.00 9.43
CA ALA A 55 1.77 -32.83 10.33
C ALA A 55 2.92 -32.09 11.03
N SER A 56 3.21 -30.84 10.64
CA SER A 56 4.40 -30.11 11.05
C SER A 56 4.08 -28.83 11.85
N ASP A 57 3.51 -28.98 13.04
CA ASP A 57 3.13 -27.87 13.94
C ASP A 57 4.23 -26.83 14.15
N ALA A 58 5.48 -27.27 14.30
CA ALA A 58 6.61 -26.37 14.51
C ALA A 58 6.84 -25.44 13.30
N ILE A 59 6.64 -25.95 12.09
CA ILE A 59 6.82 -25.19 10.84
C ILE A 59 5.67 -24.21 10.67
N THR A 60 4.42 -24.67 10.77
CA THR A 60 3.23 -23.82 10.61
C THR A 60 3.18 -22.73 11.68
N THR A 61 3.45 -23.07 12.95
CA THR A 61 3.54 -22.09 14.04
C THR A 61 4.62 -21.05 13.77
N THR A 62 5.81 -21.47 13.31
CA THR A 62 6.89 -20.52 12.96
C THR A 62 6.48 -19.60 11.82
N MET A 63 5.83 -20.13 10.78
CA MET A 63 5.32 -19.33 9.66
C MET A 63 4.23 -18.34 10.09
N LEU A 64 3.32 -18.74 11.00
CA LEU A 64 2.29 -17.87 11.56
C LEU A 64 2.89 -16.74 12.42
N VAL A 65 3.88 -17.05 13.26
CA VAL A 65 4.57 -16.04 14.08
C VAL A 65 5.34 -15.05 13.19
N VAL A 66 6.10 -15.55 12.22
CA VAL A 66 6.87 -14.71 11.28
C VAL A 66 5.94 -13.86 10.41
N SER A 67 4.82 -14.43 9.94
CA SER A 67 3.85 -13.69 9.15
C SER A 67 3.18 -12.58 9.97
N GLY A 68 2.71 -12.88 11.19
CA GLY A 68 2.15 -11.88 12.10
C GLY A 68 3.12 -10.74 12.39
N ALA A 69 4.39 -11.06 12.68
CA ALA A 69 5.43 -10.06 12.87
C ALA A 69 5.68 -9.21 11.62
N SER A 70 5.71 -9.84 10.43
CA SER A 70 5.89 -9.12 9.15
C SER A 70 4.72 -8.20 8.81
N ILE A 71 3.49 -8.64 9.08
CA ILE A 71 2.28 -7.85 8.88
C ILE A 71 2.32 -6.59 9.76
N LEU A 72 2.59 -6.74 11.06
CA LEU A 72 2.64 -5.60 11.98
C LEU A 72 3.83 -4.69 11.71
N ALA A 73 5.05 -5.24 11.61
CA ALA A 73 6.26 -4.44 11.39
C ALA A 73 6.20 -3.69 10.05
N GLY A 74 5.78 -4.35 8.97
CA GLY A 74 5.63 -3.71 7.66
C GLY A 74 4.63 -2.55 7.69
N SER A 75 3.49 -2.73 8.37
CA SER A 75 2.45 -1.71 8.44
C SER A 75 2.83 -0.51 9.30
N VAL A 76 3.46 -0.73 10.46
CA VAL A 76 3.99 0.35 11.30
C VAL A 76 5.08 1.12 10.55
N LEU A 77 6.06 0.41 9.98
CA LEU A 77 7.17 1.04 9.26
C LEU A 77 6.69 1.84 8.04
N ALA A 78 5.66 1.35 7.33
CA ALA A 78 5.03 2.07 6.23
C ALA A 78 4.39 3.39 6.71
N ALA A 79 3.63 3.35 7.81
CA ALA A 79 2.98 4.54 8.36
C ALA A 79 3.98 5.64 8.80
N MET A 80 5.18 5.23 9.20
CA MET A 80 6.26 6.14 9.60
C MET A 80 7.01 6.78 8.42
N GLN A 81 6.82 6.33 7.18
CA GLN A 81 7.56 6.87 6.04
C GLN A 81 6.96 8.19 5.52
N SER A 82 7.85 9.13 5.16
CA SER A 82 7.51 10.34 4.41
C SER A 82 7.75 10.19 2.89
N ASP A 83 8.72 9.38 2.50
CA ASP A 83 9.01 9.04 1.10
C ASP A 83 7.99 8.04 0.56
N LEU A 84 7.41 8.34 -0.61
CA LEU A 84 6.32 7.56 -1.18
C LEU A 84 6.74 6.15 -1.59
N LYS A 85 7.94 5.99 -2.16
CA LYS A 85 8.44 4.66 -2.56
C LYS A 85 8.72 3.80 -1.34
N ARG A 86 9.35 4.36 -0.30
CA ARG A 86 9.60 3.64 0.95
C ARG A 86 8.29 3.23 1.62
N MET A 87 7.32 4.13 1.69
CA MET A 87 5.99 3.87 2.25
C MET A 87 5.34 2.67 1.56
N PHE A 88 5.32 2.68 0.22
CA PHE A 88 4.74 1.57 -0.55
C PHE A 88 5.59 0.30 -0.51
N ALA A 89 6.91 0.38 -0.36
CA ALA A 89 7.75 -0.80 -0.22
C ALA A 89 7.58 -1.49 1.15
N TYR A 90 7.45 -0.74 2.24
CA TYR A 90 7.15 -1.31 3.57
C TYR A 90 5.74 -1.89 3.64
N SER A 91 4.74 -1.26 3.01
CA SER A 91 3.41 -1.87 2.96
C SER A 91 3.41 -3.22 2.22
N SER A 92 4.29 -3.44 1.23
CA SER A 92 4.48 -4.76 0.62
C SER A 92 5.02 -5.81 1.60
N VAL A 93 5.89 -5.45 2.54
CA VAL A 93 6.36 -6.36 3.61
C VAL A 93 5.18 -6.89 4.43
N ALA A 94 4.19 -6.03 4.71
CA ALA A 94 2.99 -6.44 5.40
C ALA A 94 2.08 -7.31 4.53
N GLN A 95 1.87 -6.95 3.26
CA GLN A 95 1.03 -7.71 2.33
C GLN A 95 1.58 -9.12 2.08
N PHE A 96 2.90 -9.27 1.89
CA PHE A 96 3.50 -10.59 1.74
C PHE A 96 3.52 -11.40 3.03
N GLY A 97 3.53 -10.73 4.20
CA GLY A 97 3.25 -11.39 5.47
C GLY A 97 1.90 -12.11 5.45
N MET A 98 0.85 -11.48 4.92
CA MET A 98 -0.48 -12.10 4.79
C MET A 98 -0.47 -13.32 3.86
N ILE A 99 0.29 -13.29 2.76
CA ILE A 99 0.46 -14.46 1.89
C ILE A 99 1.10 -15.63 2.65
N VAL A 100 2.15 -15.37 3.43
CA VAL A 100 2.79 -16.41 4.25
C VAL A 100 1.83 -16.95 5.32
N ALA A 101 1.02 -16.10 5.93
CA ALA A 101 -0.02 -16.53 6.87
C ALA A 101 -1.02 -17.47 6.19
N ALA A 102 -1.53 -17.10 5.01
CA ALA A 102 -2.49 -17.93 4.28
C ALA A 102 -1.90 -19.30 3.86
N ILE A 103 -0.61 -19.34 3.47
CA ILE A 103 0.07 -20.62 3.22
C ILE A 103 0.12 -21.47 4.49
N ALA A 104 0.42 -20.88 5.64
CA ALA A 104 0.53 -21.60 6.91
C ALA A 104 -0.82 -22.07 7.48
N LEU A 105 -1.93 -21.42 7.10
CA LEU A 105 -3.29 -21.80 7.50
C LEU A 105 -3.80 -23.06 6.78
N ALA A 106 -3.17 -23.45 5.67
CA ALA A 106 -3.38 -24.73 4.98
C ALA A 106 -4.85 -25.10 4.67
N ASN A 107 -5.69 -24.11 4.36
CA ASN A 107 -7.09 -24.33 3.96
C ASN A 107 -7.45 -23.63 2.64
N GLU A 108 -8.50 -24.13 1.98
CA GLU A 108 -8.95 -23.68 0.65
C GLU A 108 -9.27 -22.19 0.61
N THR A 109 -10.04 -21.68 1.58
CA THR A 109 -10.44 -20.27 1.65
C THR A 109 -9.24 -19.33 1.77
N ALA A 110 -8.30 -19.66 2.65
CA ALA A 110 -7.07 -18.88 2.83
C ALA A 110 -6.19 -18.92 1.57
N LEU A 111 -6.11 -20.07 0.90
CA LEU A 111 -5.31 -20.23 -0.32
C LEU A 111 -5.91 -19.48 -1.52
N LEU A 112 -7.24 -19.53 -1.68
CA LEU A 112 -7.97 -18.68 -2.63
C LEU A 112 -7.67 -17.21 -2.36
N GLY A 113 -7.76 -16.79 -1.09
CA GLY A 113 -7.43 -15.44 -0.66
C GLY A 113 -6.00 -15.05 -1.01
N ALA A 114 -5.02 -15.92 -0.78
CA ALA A 114 -3.63 -15.68 -1.17
C ALA A 114 -3.46 -15.51 -2.68
N ALA A 115 -4.10 -16.35 -3.50
CA ALA A 115 -4.00 -16.25 -4.96
C ALA A 115 -4.58 -14.93 -5.48
N VAL A 116 -5.80 -14.58 -5.03
CA VAL A 116 -6.45 -13.30 -5.37
C VAL A 116 -5.64 -12.11 -4.87
N HIS A 117 -5.15 -12.17 -3.63
CA HIS A 117 -4.32 -11.12 -3.03
C HIS A 117 -3.02 -10.94 -3.80
N LEU A 118 -2.38 -12.00 -4.27
CA LEU A 118 -1.11 -11.94 -4.99
C LEU A 118 -1.25 -11.24 -6.34
N VAL A 119 -2.29 -11.59 -7.11
CA VAL A 119 -2.61 -10.93 -8.39
C VAL A 119 -2.99 -9.46 -8.15
N GLY A 120 -3.88 -9.22 -7.20
CA GLY A 120 -4.32 -7.87 -6.85
C GLY A 120 -3.15 -7.00 -6.37
N HIS A 121 -2.25 -7.54 -5.55
CA HIS A 121 -1.08 -6.85 -5.05
C HIS A 121 -0.14 -6.42 -6.17
N GLY A 122 0.18 -7.33 -7.10
CA GLY A 122 1.04 -7.02 -8.24
C GLY A 122 0.50 -5.86 -9.08
N LEU A 123 -0.80 -5.92 -9.41
CA LEU A 123 -1.50 -4.86 -10.15
C LEU A 123 -1.51 -3.52 -9.39
N ILE A 124 -1.88 -3.56 -8.11
CA ILE A 124 -1.95 -2.37 -7.26
C ILE A 124 -0.57 -1.72 -7.13
N LYS A 125 0.48 -2.52 -6.89
CA LYS A 125 1.85 -2.01 -6.76
C LYS A 125 2.40 -1.48 -8.06
N PHE A 126 2.14 -2.15 -9.18
CA PHE A 126 2.46 -1.61 -10.50
C PHE A 126 1.90 -0.19 -10.65
N GLY A 127 0.60 -0.02 -10.43
CA GLY A 127 -0.05 1.28 -10.55
C GLY A 127 0.48 2.32 -9.55
N LEU A 128 0.63 1.96 -8.27
CA LEU A 128 1.12 2.90 -7.25
C LEU A 128 2.55 3.39 -7.54
N PHE A 129 3.45 2.49 -7.90
CA PHE A 129 4.83 2.89 -8.23
C PHE A 129 4.92 3.63 -9.56
N LEU A 130 4.09 3.28 -10.55
CA LEU A 130 3.97 4.05 -11.80
C LEU A 130 3.49 5.47 -11.51
N GLY A 131 2.44 5.63 -10.70
CA GLY A 131 1.90 6.94 -10.33
C GLY A 131 2.90 7.78 -9.54
N VAL A 132 3.60 7.20 -8.57
CA VAL A 132 4.70 7.89 -7.86
C VAL A 132 5.80 8.31 -8.83
N GLY A 133 6.15 7.45 -9.79
CA GLY A 133 7.11 7.79 -10.84
C GLY A 133 6.66 8.94 -11.73
N LEU A 134 5.37 8.99 -12.09
CA LEU A 134 4.80 10.08 -12.87
C LEU A 134 4.77 11.41 -12.09
N LEU A 135 4.45 11.37 -10.80
CA LEU A 135 4.52 12.56 -9.92
C LEU A 135 5.96 13.06 -9.79
N ALA A 136 6.92 12.16 -9.61
CA ALA A 136 8.32 12.51 -9.53
C ALA A 136 8.85 13.10 -10.86
N TYR A 137 8.41 12.55 -11.99
CA TYR A 137 8.84 12.99 -13.31
C TYR A 137 8.22 14.34 -13.74
N GLY A 138 6.89 14.48 -13.60
CA GLY A 138 6.17 15.67 -14.05
C GLY A 138 6.24 16.85 -13.07
N TYR A 139 6.42 16.57 -11.77
CA TYR A 139 6.25 17.57 -10.71
C TYR A 139 7.37 17.57 -9.66
N GLY A 140 8.38 16.70 -9.79
CA GLY A 140 9.47 16.59 -8.81
C GLY A 140 9.05 16.04 -7.44
N ALA A 141 7.80 15.60 -7.28
CA ALA A 141 7.25 15.20 -5.99
C ALA A 141 7.62 13.75 -5.63
N ARG A 142 8.29 13.56 -4.48
CA ARG A 142 8.74 12.24 -4.00
C ARG A 142 8.31 11.92 -2.57
N ARG A 143 7.99 12.96 -1.79
CA ARG A 143 7.63 12.89 -0.38
C ARG A 143 6.22 13.44 -0.17
N LEU A 144 5.60 13.07 0.95
CA LEU A 144 4.26 13.55 1.32
C LEU A 144 4.15 15.08 1.42
N GLU A 145 5.21 15.74 1.86
CA GLU A 145 5.28 17.20 1.93
C GLU A 145 5.24 17.88 0.55
N ASP A 146 5.65 17.17 -0.50
CA ASP A 146 5.67 17.67 -1.88
C ASP A 146 4.31 17.60 -2.58
N LEU A 147 3.27 17.07 -1.92
CA LEU A 147 2.03 16.67 -2.60
C LEU A 147 0.87 17.66 -2.41
N ALA A 148 1.12 18.83 -1.83
CA ALA A 148 0.10 19.79 -1.46
C ALA A 148 -0.78 20.20 -2.66
N SER A 149 -2.05 19.77 -2.63
CA SER A 149 -3.06 20.02 -3.67
C SER A 149 -2.67 19.52 -5.07
N VAL A 150 -1.82 18.48 -5.17
CA VAL A 150 -1.36 17.96 -6.46
C VAL A 150 -2.50 17.48 -7.37
N ALA A 151 -3.67 17.12 -6.80
CA ALA A 151 -4.84 16.74 -7.58
C ALA A 151 -5.41 17.86 -8.46
N ARG A 152 -5.06 19.13 -8.21
CA ARG A 152 -5.44 20.26 -9.08
C ARG A 152 -4.58 20.33 -10.35
N GLU A 153 -3.33 19.92 -10.24
CA GLU A 153 -2.33 20.01 -11.32
C GLU A 153 -2.20 18.68 -12.09
N ALA A 154 -2.45 17.54 -11.41
CA ALA A 154 -2.35 16.19 -11.94
C ALA A 154 -3.58 15.33 -11.59
N PRO A 155 -4.81 15.76 -11.93
CA PRO A 155 -6.05 15.13 -11.48
C PRO A 155 -6.14 13.64 -11.84
N PHE A 156 -5.68 13.22 -13.02
CA PHE A 156 -5.79 11.82 -13.44
C PHE A 156 -4.77 10.92 -12.73
N THR A 157 -3.54 11.41 -12.56
CA THR A 157 -2.49 10.72 -11.81
C THR A 157 -2.87 10.59 -10.34
N ALA A 158 -3.27 11.70 -9.71
CA ALA A 158 -3.69 11.72 -8.30
C ALA A 158 -4.93 10.84 -8.07
N GLY A 159 -5.95 10.94 -8.92
CA GLY A 159 -7.15 10.12 -8.84
C GLY A 159 -6.88 8.63 -9.00
N SER A 160 -6.01 8.25 -9.94
CA SER A 160 -5.64 6.83 -10.12
C SER A 160 -4.85 6.28 -8.93
N ILE A 161 -3.89 7.05 -8.39
CA ILE A 161 -3.17 6.68 -7.16
C ILE A 161 -4.15 6.56 -5.99
N ALA A 162 -5.12 7.48 -5.86
CA ALA A 162 -6.13 7.44 -4.81
C ALA A 162 -6.97 6.15 -4.87
N VAL A 163 -7.47 5.78 -6.06
CA VAL A 163 -8.20 4.52 -6.28
C VAL A 163 -7.35 3.32 -5.91
N LEU A 164 -6.10 3.26 -6.38
CA LEU A 164 -5.18 2.15 -6.09
C LEU A 164 -4.79 2.09 -4.61
N ALA A 165 -4.67 3.24 -3.94
CA ALA A 165 -4.38 3.32 -2.51
C ALA A 165 -5.58 2.85 -1.68
N LEU A 166 -6.81 3.18 -2.08
CA LEU A 166 -8.03 2.63 -1.47
C LEU A 166 -8.18 1.12 -1.75
N ALA A 167 -7.78 0.65 -2.93
CA ALA A 167 -7.68 -0.77 -3.21
C ALA A 167 -6.62 -1.45 -2.31
N LEU A 168 -5.49 -0.79 -2.03
CA LEU A 168 -4.48 -1.27 -1.08
C LEU A 168 -5.02 -1.32 0.36
N VAL A 169 -5.86 -0.37 0.78
CA VAL A 169 -6.61 -0.45 2.05
C VAL A 169 -7.49 -1.68 2.05
N GLY A 170 -8.12 -1.99 0.92
CA GLY A 170 -9.08 -3.08 0.79
C GLY A 170 -10.51 -2.58 0.99
N ILE A 171 -10.84 -1.43 0.38
CA ILE A 171 -12.21 -0.91 0.36
C ILE A 171 -13.00 -1.60 -0.78
N PRO A 172 -14.21 -2.14 -0.51
CA PRO A 172 -15.10 -2.63 -1.58
C PRO A 172 -15.54 -1.50 -2.52
N PRO A 173 -15.67 -1.75 -3.84
CA PRO A 173 -15.42 -3.00 -4.56
C PRO A 173 -14.01 -3.01 -5.18
N SER A 174 -13.01 -3.58 -4.49
CA SER A 174 -11.65 -3.71 -5.03
C SER A 174 -11.09 -5.11 -4.88
N VAL A 175 -10.18 -5.51 -5.76
CA VAL A 175 -9.49 -6.81 -5.66
C VAL A 175 -8.68 -6.94 -4.36
N GLY A 176 -8.18 -5.82 -3.83
CA GLY A 176 -7.46 -5.79 -2.56
C GLY A 176 -8.36 -6.12 -1.36
N PHE A 177 -9.66 -5.78 -1.43
CA PHE A 177 -10.65 -6.23 -0.44
C PHE A 177 -10.82 -7.75 -0.50
N LEU A 178 -11.12 -8.30 -1.68
CA LEU A 178 -11.40 -9.73 -1.84
C LEU A 178 -10.25 -10.61 -1.33
N GLY A 179 -9.01 -10.29 -1.70
CA GLY A 179 -7.84 -11.05 -1.25
C GLY A 179 -7.69 -11.05 0.28
N LYS A 180 -7.80 -9.89 0.92
CA LYS A 180 -7.70 -9.79 2.39
C LYS A 180 -8.88 -10.45 3.09
N TRP A 181 -10.08 -10.32 2.52
CA TRP A 181 -11.30 -10.90 3.06
C TRP A 181 -11.20 -12.42 3.14
N TYR A 182 -10.86 -13.09 2.03
CA TYR A 182 -10.72 -14.55 2.01
C TYR A 182 -9.59 -15.04 2.92
N ILE A 183 -8.44 -14.35 3.00
CA ILE A 183 -7.38 -14.71 3.97
C ILE A 183 -7.91 -14.58 5.41
N GLY A 184 -8.63 -13.51 5.72
CA GLY A 184 -9.21 -13.28 7.05
C GLY A 184 -10.27 -14.32 7.42
N VAL A 185 -11.16 -14.66 6.48
CA VAL A 185 -12.18 -15.71 6.67
C VAL A 185 -11.52 -17.07 6.88
N GLY A 186 -10.58 -17.45 6.02
CA GLY A 186 -9.83 -18.71 6.16
C GLY A 186 -9.05 -18.80 7.47
N ALA A 187 -8.57 -17.68 8.00
CA ALA A 187 -7.94 -17.64 9.32
C ALA A 187 -8.93 -17.92 10.47
N VAL A 188 -10.14 -17.37 10.39
CA VAL A 188 -11.20 -17.64 11.36
C VAL A 188 -11.66 -19.10 11.27
N GLU A 189 -11.83 -19.63 10.06
CA GLU A 189 -12.23 -21.03 9.82
C GLU A 189 -11.25 -22.03 10.43
N THR A 190 -9.93 -21.84 10.27
CA THR A 190 -8.91 -22.68 10.93
C THR A 190 -9.09 -22.70 12.45
N SER A 191 -9.38 -21.55 13.07
CA SER A 191 -9.54 -21.48 14.54
C SER A 191 -10.82 -22.15 15.02
N LEU A 192 -11.89 -22.10 14.22
CA LEU A 192 -13.14 -22.80 14.52
C LEU A 192 -12.98 -24.32 14.36
N ALA A 193 -12.18 -24.78 13.40
CA ALA A 193 -11.91 -26.20 13.17
C ALA A 193 -11.05 -26.83 14.27
N ASP A 194 -9.93 -26.18 14.64
CA ASP A 194 -8.95 -26.76 15.55
C ASP A 194 -9.17 -26.36 17.03
N GLY A 195 -10.08 -25.40 17.29
CA GLY A 195 -10.32 -24.84 18.63
C GLY A 195 -9.19 -23.93 19.16
N GLY A 196 -8.15 -23.69 18.35
CA GLY A 196 -7.01 -22.84 18.67
C GLY A 196 -7.27 -21.36 18.44
N ALA A 197 -6.40 -20.49 19.00
CA ALA A 197 -6.52 -19.04 18.86
C ALA A 197 -5.65 -18.43 17.73
N ALA A 198 -4.83 -19.25 17.06
CA ALA A 198 -3.80 -18.75 16.14
C ALA A 198 -4.39 -18.03 14.92
N GLY A 199 -5.42 -18.59 14.29
CA GLY A 199 -6.06 -18.00 13.13
C GLY A 199 -6.85 -16.72 13.46
N ILE A 200 -7.56 -16.67 14.60
CA ILE A 200 -8.17 -15.44 15.12
C ILE A 200 -7.09 -14.37 15.37
N GLY A 201 -5.93 -14.77 15.90
CA GLY A 201 -4.77 -13.89 16.06
C GLY A 201 -4.31 -13.28 14.73
N ILE A 202 -4.20 -14.09 13.68
CA ILE A 202 -3.88 -13.62 12.33
C ILE A 202 -4.96 -12.66 11.80
N ALA A 203 -6.24 -13.01 11.92
CA ALA A 203 -7.34 -12.14 11.49
C ALA A 203 -7.29 -10.77 12.18
N ALA A 204 -7.03 -10.75 13.50
CA ALA A 204 -6.86 -9.51 14.27
C ALA A 204 -5.65 -8.69 13.78
N VAL A 205 -4.52 -9.34 13.50
CA VAL A 205 -3.32 -8.69 12.95
C VAL A 205 -3.57 -8.10 11.57
N ILE A 206 -4.32 -8.79 10.69
CA ILE A 206 -4.73 -8.28 9.37
C ILE A 206 -5.62 -7.04 9.52
N PHE A 207 -6.56 -7.07 10.47
CA PHE A 207 -7.42 -5.93 10.77
C PHE A 207 -6.61 -4.71 11.23
N VAL A 208 -5.73 -4.87 12.22
CA VAL A 208 -4.84 -3.80 12.71
C VAL A 208 -3.95 -3.25 11.59
N SER A 209 -3.38 -4.12 10.77
CA SER A 209 -2.60 -3.75 9.58
C SER A 209 -3.40 -2.91 8.58
N THR A 210 -4.70 -3.22 8.42
CA THR A 210 -5.60 -2.46 7.56
C THR A 210 -5.87 -1.06 8.11
N LEU A 211 -5.95 -0.90 9.43
CA LEU A 211 -6.06 0.42 10.08
C LEU A 211 -4.80 1.28 9.85
N PHE A 212 -3.60 0.70 9.98
CA PHE A 212 -2.36 1.38 9.61
C PHE A 212 -2.30 1.72 8.12
N THR A 213 -2.80 0.83 7.27
CA THR A 213 -2.91 1.09 5.83
C THR A 213 -3.80 2.29 5.56
N LEU A 214 -4.97 2.34 6.21
CA LEU A 214 -5.88 3.47 6.13
C LEU A 214 -5.24 4.75 6.64
N SER A 215 -4.46 4.72 7.73
CA SER A 215 -3.88 5.95 8.29
C SER A 215 -2.92 6.65 7.33
N TYR A 216 -2.01 5.91 6.69
CA TYR A 216 -1.07 6.54 5.75
C TYR A 216 -1.72 6.86 4.39
N VAL A 217 -2.75 6.11 3.97
CA VAL A 217 -3.52 6.44 2.77
C VAL A 217 -4.38 7.68 3.00
N ALA A 218 -5.01 7.82 4.16
CA ALA A 218 -5.75 9.03 4.53
C ALA A 218 -4.83 10.26 4.51
N ARG A 219 -3.60 10.14 5.04
CA ARG A 219 -2.59 11.19 4.95
C ARG A 219 -2.19 11.51 3.51
N LEU A 220 -2.07 10.51 2.64
CA LEU A 220 -1.81 10.72 1.21
C LEU A 220 -2.96 11.48 0.52
N LEU A 221 -4.20 11.07 0.76
CA LEU A 221 -5.40 11.71 0.20
C LEU A 221 -5.59 13.14 0.72
N GLU A 222 -5.31 13.37 2.01
CA GLU A 222 -5.28 14.69 2.62
C GLU A 222 -4.34 15.62 1.85
N ARG A 223 -3.11 15.16 1.58
CA ARG A 223 -2.14 15.94 0.81
C ARG A 223 -2.60 16.21 -0.60
N PHE A 224 -3.15 15.20 -1.28
CA PHE A 224 -3.59 15.31 -2.67
C PHE A 224 -4.68 16.36 -2.89
N TYR A 225 -5.67 16.40 -1.99
CA TYR A 225 -6.91 17.15 -2.24
C TYR A 225 -7.09 18.38 -1.35
N PHE A 226 -6.54 18.37 -0.13
CA PHE A 226 -6.88 19.34 0.91
C PHE A 226 -5.68 20.19 1.38
N ALA A 227 -4.46 19.67 1.35
CA ALA A 227 -3.29 20.43 1.80
C ALA A 227 -2.96 21.61 0.86
N GLY A 228 -2.61 22.77 1.42
CA GLY A 228 -2.30 23.99 0.66
C GLY A 228 -3.53 24.73 0.12
N VAL A 229 -4.74 24.24 0.42
CA VAL A 229 -5.96 25.03 0.30
C VAL A 229 -6.02 25.88 1.56
N GLY A 230 -5.75 27.19 1.44
CA GLY A 230 -6.08 28.13 2.50
C GLY A 230 -7.58 28.04 2.76
N LEU A 231 -7.98 27.28 3.78
CA LEU A 231 -9.34 27.30 4.27
C LEU A 231 -9.61 28.73 4.73
N PRO A 232 -10.70 29.39 4.27
CA PRO A 232 -11.09 30.67 4.84
C PRO A 232 -11.43 30.45 6.33
N GLY A 233 -10.48 30.75 7.21
CA GLY A 233 -10.60 30.49 8.65
C GLY A 233 -9.34 30.02 9.35
N ASP A 234 -8.24 29.71 8.66
CA ASP A 234 -6.92 29.52 9.32
C ASP A 234 -6.31 30.89 9.67
N HIS A 235 -7.05 31.66 10.45
CA HIS A 235 -6.44 32.65 11.32
C HIS A 235 -5.78 31.84 12.43
N GLY A 236 -4.47 31.64 12.29
CA GLY A 236 -3.60 31.66 13.44
C GLY A 236 -3.74 33.02 14.12
N GLU A 237 -4.86 33.25 14.80
CA GLU A 237 -4.86 34.20 15.91
C GLU A 237 -4.03 33.53 17.00
N PRO A 238 -2.88 34.10 17.37
CA PRO A 238 -2.36 33.79 18.69
C PRO A 238 -3.49 34.18 19.65
N ALA A 239 -3.85 33.28 20.57
CA ALA A 239 -4.56 33.67 21.76
C ALA A 239 -3.64 34.63 22.54
N VAL A 240 -3.63 35.90 22.15
CA VAL A 240 -3.06 36.97 22.95
C VAL A 240 -4.08 37.16 24.07
N ALA A 241 -3.73 36.58 25.21
CA ALA A 241 -4.37 36.96 26.46
C ALA A 241 -3.85 38.36 26.79
N ASP A 242 -4.66 39.37 26.48
CA ASP A 242 -4.39 40.77 26.77
C ASP A 242 -4.49 41.02 28.29
N GLY A 243 -3.50 40.52 29.03
CA GLY A 243 -3.19 40.97 30.38
C GLY A 243 -2.45 42.30 30.27
N GLY A 244 -3.14 43.39 30.60
CA GLY A 244 -2.74 44.74 30.25
C GLY A 244 -1.47 45.31 30.90
N THR A 245 -1.29 46.60 30.58
CA THR A 245 -0.38 47.64 31.12
C THR A 245 0.89 47.95 30.31
N SER A 246 0.75 49.04 29.53
CA SER A 246 1.62 50.22 29.42
C SER A 246 3.16 50.08 29.42
N GLY A 247 3.79 50.61 28.37
CA GLY A 247 5.07 51.32 28.50
C GLY A 247 6.13 51.02 27.44
N ASP A 248 6.32 52.00 26.55
CA ASP A 248 7.58 52.46 25.91
C ASP A 248 8.54 51.54 25.14
N ASP A 249 8.83 52.01 23.92
CA ASP A 249 10.05 51.93 23.10
C ASP A 249 11.04 50.76 23.31
N THR A 250 11.25 49.99 22.24
CA THR A 250 12.58 49.78 21.65
C THR A 250 12.50 49.14 20.27
N ALA A 251 13.18 49.76 19.31
CA ALA A 251 13.46 49.21 17.99
C ALA A 251 14.37 47.98 18.08
N ALA A 252 13.91 46.83 17.57
CA ALA A 252 14.78 45.68 17.31
C ALA A 252 14.19 44.75 16.24
N ARG A 253 14.81 44.80 15.05
CA ARG A 253 14.99 43.70 14.08
C ARG A 253 13.73 42.95 13.65
N ASP A 254 13.17 43.43 12.55
CA ASP A 254 12.25 42.71 11.68
C ASP A 254 13.02 41.59 10.94
N GLU A 255 13.34 40.50 11.65
CA GLU A 255 13.55 39.20 11.00
C GLU A 255 12.17 38.62 10.72
N THR A 256 11.57 39.06 9.62
CA THR A 256 10.43 38.37 9.03
C THR A 256 10.88 36.96 8.68
N HIS A 257 10.66 36.02 9.60
CA HIS A 257 10.46 34.63 9.23
C HIS A 257 9.22 34.60 8.31
N GLU A 258 9.44 34.82 7.01
CA GLU A 258 8.56 34.35 5.96
C GLU A 258 8.38 32.85 6.18
N ARG A 259 7.38 32.48 6.97
CA ARG A 259 6.79 31.15 6.90
C ARG A 259 6.22 31.07 5.50
N SER A 260 7.00 30.51 4.59
CA SER A 260 6.59 30.28 3.22
C SER A 260 5.25 29.56 3.25
N SER A 261 4.21 30.24 2.79
CA SER A 261 2.90 29.63 2.56
C SER A 261 3.14 28.32 1.80
N PRO A 262 2.46 27.21 2.16
CA PRO A 262 2.70 25.91 1.53
C PRO A 262 2.63 26.06 0.02
N ARG A 263 3.79 25.96 -0.63
CA ARG A 263 3.93 26.26 -2.05
C ARG A 263 3.22 25.17 -2.81
N ARG A 264 2.20 25.54 -3.59
CA ARG A 264 1.48 24.62 -4.46
C ARG A 264 2.48 23.95 -5.39
N VAL A 265 2.27 22.65 -5.64
CA VAL A 265 3.07 21.90 -6.61
C VAL A 265 2.98 22.56 -7.97
N SER A 266 4.11 22.71 -8.65
CA SER A 266 4.18 23.21 -10.03
C SER A 266 4.83 22.16 -10.92
N PRO A 267 4.41 22.03 -12.19
CA PRO A 267 5.12 21.18 -13.15
C PRO A 267 6.60 21.56 -13.27
N VAL A 268 7.44 20.56 -13.57
CA VAL A 268 8.84 20.78 -13.94
C VAL A 268 8.90 21.44 -15.33
N GLU A 269 9.92 22.26 -15.58
CA GLU A 269 10.05 23.13 -16.77
C GLU A 269 9.84 22.39 -18.10
N ASP A 270 10.42 21.18 -18.25
CA ASP A 270 10.33 20.35 -19.46
C ASP A 270 9.30 19.22 -19.38
N ALA A 271 8.31 19.33 -18.48
CA ALA A 271 7.32 18.29 -18.30
C ALA A 271 6.43 18.11 -19.57
N PRO A 272 6.12 16.86 -19.99
CA PRO A 272 5.34 16.63 -21.20
C PRO A 272 3.98 17.31 -21.18
N THR A 273 3.49 17.69 -22.36
CA THR A 273 2.17 18.28 -22.53
C THR A 273 1.35 17.50 -23.53
N VAL A 274 0.07 17.33 -23.21
CA VAL A 274 -0.91 16.69 -24.09
C VAL A 274 -2.11 17.63 -24.19
N PRO A 275 -2.55 18.01 -25.40
CA PRO A 275 -3.71 18.89 -25.56
C PRO A 275 -4.95 18.32 -24.85
N GLY A 276 -5.58 19.13 -23.99
CA GLY A 276 -6.80 18.76 -23.27
C GLY A 276 -6.60 17.86 -22.04
N VAL A 277 -5.37 17.45 -21.71
CA VAL A 277 -5.06 16.71 -20.48
C VAL A 277 -4.29 17.62 -19.52
N PRO A 278 -4.79 17.89 -18.30
CA PRO A 278 -4.10 18.77 -17.35
C PRO A 278 -2.76 18.20 -16.87
N ASP A 279 -2.69 16.87 -16.68
CA ASP A 279 -1.50 16.18 -16.21
C ASP A 279 -0.29 16.37 -17.13
N ARG A 280 0.84 16.78 -16.55
CA ARG A 280 2.11 17.06 -17.25
C ARG A 280 3.02 15.84 -17.29
N VAL A 281 2.53 14.74 -17.87
CA VAL A 281 3.19 13.43 -17.85
C VAL A 281 3.02 12.68 -19.19
N PRO A 282 3.83 11.66 -19.49
CA PRO A 282 3.70 10.89 -20.74
C PRO A 282 2.32 10.21 -20.87
N PRO A 283 1.61 10.36 -22.01
CA PRO A 283 0.23 9.89 -22.16
C PRO A 283 0.10 8.37 -22.06
N ALA A 284 1.06 7.62 -22.61
CA ALA A 284 1.04 6.15 -22.54
C ALA A 284 1.16 5.64 -21.10
N SER A 285 2.01 6.26 -20.28
CA SER A 285 2.16 5.94 -18.86
C SER A 285 0.92 6.32 -18.06
N LEU A 286 0.31 7.47 -18.35
CA LEU A 286 -0.95 7.87 -17.73
C LEU A 286 -2.09 6.90 -18.05
N ALA A 287 -2.22 6.49 -19.32
CA ALA A 287 -3.21 5.52 -19.74
C ALA A 287 -3.02 4.17 -19.03
N ALA A 288 -1.77 3.69 -18.90
CA ALA A 288 -1.46 2.47 -18.17
C ALA A 288 -1.81 2.58 -16.67
N LEU A 289 -1.57 3.73 -16.04
CA LEU A 289 -1.93 3.99 -14.65
C LEU A 289 -3.46 3.97 -14.45
N VAL A 290 -4.20 4.68 -15.30
CA VAL A 290 -5.67 4.71 -15.26
C VAL A 290 -6.23 3.30 -15.49
N ALA A 291 -5.70 2.56 -16.47
CA ALA A 291 -6.09 1.18 -16.71
C ALA A 291 -5.85 0.29 -15.50
N ALA A 292 -4.69 0.40 -14.83
CA ALA A 292 -4.41 -0.37 -13.61
C ALA A 292 -5.42 -0.07 -12.49
N ALA A 293 -5.80 1.19 -12.30
CA ALA A 293 -6.81 1.60 -11.33
C ALA A 293 -8.20 1.01 -11.66
N LEU A 294 -8.62 1.10 -12.92
CA LEU A 294 -9.90 0.54 -13.38
C LEU A 294 -9.95 -0.98 -13.26
N VAL A 295 -8.88 -1.68 -13.65
CA VAL A 295 -8.79 -3.15 -13.53
C VAL A 295 -8.83 -3.58 -12.07
N ALA A 296 -8.20 -2.85 -11.15
CA ALA A 296 -8.23 -3.17 -9.72
C ALA A 296 -9.65 -3.14 -9.13
N ILE A 297 -10.51 -2.25 -9.66
CA ILE A 297 -11.93 -2.15 -9.29
C ILE A 297 -12.77 -3.20 -10.03
N ALA A 298 -12.55 -3.38 -11.33
CA ALA A 298 -13.26 -4.36 -12.14
C ALA A 298 -13.08 -5.79 -11.59
N LEU A 299 -11.86 -6.15 -11.17
CA LEU A 299 -11.58 -7.41 -10.49
C LEU A 299 -12.28 -7.52 -9.13
N GLY A 300 -12.52 -6.40 -8.45
CA GLY A 300 -13.33 -6.37 -7.22
C GLY A 300 -14.79 -6.76 -7.45
N PHE A 301 -15.35 -6.42 -8.61
CA PHE A 301 -16.71 -6.82 -9.01
C PHE A 301 -16.80 -8.25 -9.53
N ALA A 302 -15.69 -8.87 -9.94
CA ALA A 302 -15.67 -10.27 -10.36
C ALA A 302 -16.10 -11.22 -9.23
N GLY A 303 -15.92 -10.81 -7.96
CA GLY A 303 -16.49 -11.50 -6.79
C GLY A 303 -16.16 -12.99 -6.76
N PHE A 304 -17.19 -13.83 -6.72
CA PHE A 304 -17.07 -15.30 -6.74
C PHE A 304 -16.52 -15.86 -8.06
N GLY A 305 -16.63 -15.13 -9.18
CA GLY A 305 -16.06 -15.56 -10.47
C GLY A 305 -14.53 -15.65 -10.44
N LEU A 306 -13.86 -14.98 -9.49
CA LEU A 306 -12.42 -15.19 -9.28
C LEU A 306 -12.09 -16.56 -8.70
N ALA A 307 -13.00 -17.17 -7.93
CA ALA A 307 -12.79 -18.52 -7.39
C ALA A 307 -12.68 -19.54 -8.52
N GLU A 308 -13.53 -19.43 -9.54
CA GLU A 308 -13.50 -20.32 -10.72
C GLU A 308 -12.15 -20.27 -11.47
N TRP A 309 -11.46 -19.13 -11.46
CA TRP A 309 -10.14 -19.00 -12.11
C TRP A 309 -9.06 -19.81 -11.40
N PHE A 310 -9.19 -19.99 -10.08
CA PHE A 310 -8.22 -20.70 -9.25
C PHE A 310 -8.68 -22.11 -8.88
N ASP A 311 -9.93 -22.48 -9.17
CA ASP A 311 -10.51 -23.79 -8.87
C ASP A 311 -9.67 -24.98 -9.37
N PRO A 312 -9.12 -24.98 -10.61
CA PRO A 312 -8.25 -26.08 -11.04
C PRO A 312 -7.00 -26.24 -10.16
N PHE A 313 -6.43 -25.12 -9.71
CA PHE A 313 -5.26 -25.12 -8.84
C PHE A 313 -5.62 -25.54 -7.41
N LEU A 314 -6.75 -25.07 -6.87
CA LEU A 314 -7.22 -25.46 -5.54
C LEU A 314 -7.55 -26.95 -5.50
N THR A 315 -8.25 -27.46 -6.51
CA THR A 315 -8.57 -28.89 -6.65
C THR A 315 -7.30 -29.74 -6.76
N GLU A 316 -6.28 -29.31 -7.52
CA GLU A 316 -5.00 -30.01 -7.61
C GLU A 316 -4.29 -30.11 -6.24
N VAL A 317 -4.37 -29.05 -5.44
CA VAL A 317 -3.66 -28.95 -4.16
C VAL A 317 -4.34 -29.73 -3.03
N PHE A 318 -5.67 -29.81 -3.04
CA PHE A 318 -6.45 -30.42 -1.95
C PHE A 318 -7.05 -31.80 -2.31
N ALA A 319 -6.73 -32.36 -3.48
CA ALA A 319 -7.10 -33.71 -3.90
C ALA A 319 -6.17 -34.78 -3.32
#